data_AF-A0A1J5IJE2-F1
#
_entry.id   AF-A0A1J5IJE2-F1
#
_cell.length_a   1.000
_cell.length_b   1.000
_cell.length_c   1.000
_cell.angle_alpha   90.00
_cell.angle_beta   90.00
_cell.angle_gamma   90.00
#
_symmetry.space_group_name_H-M   'P 1'
#
loop_
_entity.id
_entity.type
_entity.pdbx_description
1 polymer ?
#
loop_
_entity_poly.entity_id
_entity_poly.type
_entity_poly.pdbx_seq_one_letter_code
_entity_poly.pdbx_strand_id
1 'polypeptide(L)'
;MKTLTDLGTKFRDRIIARYPQMEERDIPINCDVIQVDYRRDDIKKYHVIFWHRLLKRIYQGPSEIKCEFQYYGETFPFRKTPETNKWTVVGLDESLAAGIEAGEIRPSPVNWKYLIKLPSGGIAELGTRDRNTVFYISKVVRPEISEKEDNEEETKFIDILLDEANRLRLGGQLFNPLNEFKKSEVPKSYLLFNVYLSNYLSGETILSIAESQEASLWKESLKYDARTDYADEKKREYINQSLLKCGTYYCSAITYFYMALEGFVNLLFHAFLKNSFRDNDFKIEVRFDLEQKLRFMTFLCNGFKETSVLPSTILQEFKTLRKYRNSLFHSKVEESLQSIVFVEDGFIYTYALDEDKDHFFPPLKIKMTVNDVIEAKNIVDGIVNSILNLMNQDTKMQTEKYILKEAAIRVIVTETGDYILGTEDEHLLKTVITSG
;
A
#
# COMPACT_ATOMS: atom_id res chain seq x y z
N MET A 1 -29.98 31.08 -19.26
CA MET A 1 -28.88 30.15 -18.91
C MET A 1 -29.43 28.73 -18.94
N LYS A 2 -28.94 27.85 -19.81
CA LYS A 2 -29.27 26.40 -19.72
C LYS A 2 -28.51 25.84 -18.50
N THR A 3 -29.19 25.13 -17.62
CA THR A 3 -28.55 24.50 -16.45
C THR A 3 -27.53 23.46 -16.93
N LEU A 4 -26.39 23.33 -16.24
CA LEU A 4 -25.34 22.36 -16.63
C LEU A 4 -25.85 20.91 -16.67
N THR A 5 -26.94 20.61 -15.95
CA THR A 5 -27.63 19.31 -15.94
C THR A 5 -28.26 18.99 -17.30
N ASP A 6 -28.89 19.97 -17.96
CA ASP A 6 -29.47 19.85 -19.31
C ASP A 6 -28.40 19.58 -20.39
N LEU A 7 -27.19 20.10 -20.20
CA LEU A 7 -26.06 19.83 -21.10
C LEU A 7 -25.61 18.37 -21.02
N GLY A 8 -25.63 17.78 -19.82
CA GLY A 8 -25.23 16.40 -19.59
C GLY A 8 -26.19 15.38 -20.21
N THR A 9 -27.51 15.62 -20.12
CA THR A 9 -28.52 14.73 -20.74
C THR A 9 -28.43 14.78 -22.26
N LYS A 10 -28.28 15.99 -22.85
CA LYS A 10 -28.12 16.15 -24.31
C LYS A 10 -26.81 15.60 -24.85
N PHE A 11 -25.75 15.56 -24.05
CA PHE A 11 -24.52 14.87 -24.43
C PHE A 11 -24.75 13.36 -24.43
N ARG A 12 -25.27 12.81 -23.32
CA ARG A 12 -25.61 11.40 -23.18
C ARG A 12 -26.46 10.88 -24.34
N ASP A 13 -27.56 11.55 -24.65
CA ASP A 13 -28.48 11.10 -25.71
C ASP A 13 -27.80 11.08 -27.08
N ARG A 14 -26.93 12.07 -27.36
CA ARG A 14 -26.13 12.10 -28.60
C ARG A 14 -25.10 10.98 -28.66
N ILE A 15 -24.44 10.67 -27.54
CA ILE A 15 -23.49 9.57 -27.48
C ILE A 15 -24.20 8.25 -27.69
N ILE A 16 -25.28 7.96 -26.96
CA ILE A 16 -26.00 6.69 -27.09
C ILE A 16 -26.54 6.52 -28.51
N ALA A 17 -27.05 7.58 -29.14
CA ALA A 17 -27.57 7.51 -30.50
C ALA A 17 -26.49 7.15 -31.54
N ARG A 18 -25.25 7.61 -31.36
CA ARG A 18 -24.15 7.36 -32.29
C ARG A 18 -23.31 6.12 -31.94
N TYR A 19 -23.17 5.86 -30.65
CA TYR A 19 -22.32 4.82 -30.07
C TYR A 19 -23.16 4.01 -29.07
N PRO A 20 -24.16 3.24 -29.53
CA PRO A 20 -25.00 2.48 -28.64
C PRO A 20 -24.20 1.35 -27.97
N GLN A 21 -24.58 1.01 -26.74
CA GLN A 21 -24.08 -0.19 -26.09
C GLN A 21 -24.59 -1.43 -26.83
N MET A 22 -23.76 -2.45 -26.95
CA MET A 22 -24.11 -3.73 -27.58
C MET A 22 -25.16 -4.48 -26.76
N GLU A 23 -26.16 -5.04 -27.43
CA GLU A 23 -27.10 -6.01 -26.85
C GLU A 23 -26.44 -7.38 -26.71
N GLU A 24 -26.88 -8.19 -25.75
CA GLU A 24 -26.24 -9.48 -25.41
C GLU A 24 -26.17 -10.43 -26.60
N ARG A 25 -27.24 -10.48 -27.40
CA ARG A 25 -27.33 -11.30 -28.62
C ARG A 25 -26.31 -10.95 -29.71
N ASP A 26 -25.77 -9.74 -29.67
CA ASP A 26 -24.84 -9.24 -30.69
C ASP A 26 -23.36 -9.35 -30.25
N ILE A 27 -23.10 -9.78 -29.01
CA ILE A 27 -21.74 -9.93 -28.48
C ILE A 27 -21.06 -11.12 -29.18
N PRO A 28 -19.90 -10.93 -29.84
CA PRO A 28 -19.18 -12.01 -30.50
C PRO A 28 -18.75 -13.10 -29.50
N ILE A 29 -18.99 -14.36 -29.84
CA ILE A 29 -18.57 -15.52 -29.03
C ILE A 29 -17.04 -15.73 -29.14
N ASN A 30 -16.48 -15.52 -30.34
CA ASN A 30 -15.05 -15.61 -30.62
C ASN A 30 -14.57 -14.28 -31.21
N CYS A 31 -13.60 -13.64 -30.54
CA CYS A 31 -13.00 -12.39 -31.00
C CYS A 31 -11.59 -12.21 -30.46
N ASP A 32 -10.78 -11.47 -31.22
CA ASP A 32 -9.48 -10.98 -30.77
C ASP A 32 -9.65 -9.56 -30.21
N VAL A 33 -8.92 -9.25 -29.13
CA VAL A 33 -8.97 -7.94 -28.49
C VAL A 33 -7.63 -7.25 -28.66
N ILE A 34 -7.62 -6.13 -29.39
CA ILE A 34 -6.42 -5.33 -29.66
C ILE A 34 -6.49 -4.05 -28.84
N GLN A 35 -5.48 -3.79 -28.01
CA GLN A 35 -5.44 -2.57 -27.20
C GLN A 35 -5.25 -1.35 -28.10
N VAL A 36 -6.05 -0.30 -27.88
CA VAL A 36 -5.91 0.97 -28.59
C VAL A 36 -4.95 1.87 -27.79
N ASP A 37 -3.78 2.18 -28.36
CA ASP A 37 -2.78 3.03 -27.72
C ASP A 37 -2.96 4.54 -27.99
N TYR A 38 -3.98 4.93 -28.77
CA TYR A 38 -4.30 6.33 -29.04
C TYR A 38 -4.61 7.11 -27.75
N ARG A 39 -3.93 8.24 -27.55
CA ARG A 39 -4.07 9.14 -26.38
C ARG A 39 -4.03 8.44 -25.01
N ARG A 40 -3.29 7.33 -24.92
CA ARG A 40 -3.15 6.55 -23.69
C ARG A 40 -2.72 7.38 -22.48
N ASP A 41 -1.83 8.35 -22.67
CA ASP A 41 -1.35 9.22 -21.58
C ASP A 41 -2.43 10.19 -21.10
N ASP A 42 -3.32 10.65 -21.97
CA ASP A 42 -4.47 11.47 -21.57
C ASP A 42 -5.51 10.66 -20.81
N ILE A 43 -5.73 9.41 -21.22
CA ILE A 43 -6.63 8.49 -20.52
C ILE A 43 -6.13 8.21 -19.10
N LYS A 44 -4.83 8.00 -18.94
CA LYS A 44 -4.17 7.75 -17.65
C LYS A 44 -4.22 8.94 -16.67
N LYS A 45 -4.54 10.16 -17.13
CA LYS A 45 -4.73 11.32 -16.23
C LYS A 45 -5.95 11.17 -15.31
N TYR A 46 -6.83 10.20 -15.59
CA TYR A 46 -8.07 9.96 -14.86
C TYR A 46 -8.02 8.62 -14.12
N HIS A 47 -8.52 8.60 -12.87
CA HIS A 47 -8.62 7.36 -12.09
C HIS A 47 -9.66 6.40 -12.69
N VAL A 48 -9.48 5.08 -12.55
CA VAL A 48 -10.40 4.07 -13.11
C VAL A 48 -11.87 4.30 -12.71
N ILE A 49 -12.11 4.66 -11.45
CA ILE A 49 -13.46 4.95 -10.96
C ILE A 49 -14.09 6.18 -11.63
N PHE A 50 -13.29 7.15 -12.08
CA PHE A 50 -13.78 8.29 -12.85
C PHE A 50 -14.39 7.80 -14.16
N TRP A 51 -13.65 6.96 -14.88
CA TRP A 51 -14.12 6.31 -16.12
C TRP A 51 -15.37 5.48 -15.87
N HIS A 52 -15.38 4.67 -14.80
CA HIS A 52 -16.56 3.89 -14.44
C HIS A 52 -17.80 4.76 -14.27
N ARG A 53 -17.69 5.88 -13.54
CA ARG A 53 -18.82 6.79 -13.30
C ARG A 53 -19.25 7.54 -14.55
N LEU A 54 -18.30 7.97 -15.38
CA LEU A 54 -18.59 8.59 -16.66
C LEU A 54 -19.38 7.63 -17.54
N LEU A 55 -18.89 6.40 -17.71
CA LEU A 55 -19.54 5.38 -18.54
C LEU A 55 -20.88 4.96 -17.95
N LYS A 56 -21.01 4.80 -16.63
CA LYS A 56 -22.28 4.51 -15.98
C LYS A 56 -23.31 5.63 -16.18
N ARG A 57 -22.87 6.90 -16.18
CA ARG A 57 -23.75 8.05 -16.48
C ARG A 57 -24.24 8.02 -17.92
N ILE A 58 -23.42 7.55 -18.86
CA ILE A 58 -23.78 7.44 -20.28
C ILE A 58 -24.69 6.21 -20.48
N TYR A 59 -24.20 5.02 -20.13
CA TYR A 59 -24.75 3.71 -20.51
C TYR A 59 -25.54 2.98 -19.41
N GLN A 60 -25.78 3.60 -18.25
CA GLN A 60 -26.52 3.03 -17.10
C GLN A 60 -25.81 1.87 -16.36
N GLY A 61 -24.94 1.10 -17.03
CA GLY A 61 -24.13 0.05 -16.41
C GLY A 61 -23.26 -0.73 -17.40
N PRO A 62 -22.28 -1.51 -16.91
CA PRO A 62 -21.38 -2.29 -17.76
C PRO A 62 -22.13 -3.42 -18.49
N SER A 63 -21.69 -3.73 -19.71
CA SER A 63 -22.17 -4.87 -20.50
C SER A 63 -21.77 -6.21 -19.87
N GLU A 64 -20.59 -6.23 -19.24
CA GLU A 64 -20.07 -7.42 -18.56
C GLU A 64 -19.43 -7.04 -17.23
N ILE A 65 -19.64 -7.86 -16.21
CA ILE A 65 -18.91 -7.79 -14.96
C ILE A 65 -18.24 -9.14 -14.75
N LYS A 66 -16.91 -9.13 -14.66
CA LYS A 66 -16.13 -10.26 -14.19
C LYS A 66 -16.13 -10.23 -12.67
N CYS A 67 -16.61 -11.29 -12.05
CA CYS A 67 -16.50 -11.46 -10.60
C CYS A 67 -15.56 -12.61 -10.24
N GLU A 68 -15.03 -12.55 -9.02
CA GLU A 68 -14.31 -13.63 -8.36
C GLU A 68 -15.10 -14.05 -7.12
N PHE A 69 -15.16 -15.36 -6.86
CA PHE A 69 -15.60 -15.91 -5.57
C PHE A 69 -14.54 -16.90 -5.10
N GLN A 70 -14.24 -16.88 -3.80
CA GLN A 70 -13.38 -17.86 -3.17
C GLN A 70 -14.24 -18.96 -2.55
N TYR A 71 -14.11 -20.18 -3.08
CA TYR A 71 -14.73 -21.38 -2.52
C TYR A 71 -13.63 -22.42 -2.28
N TYR A 72 -13.48 -22.91 -1.05
CA TYR A 72 -12.41 -23.86 -0.69
C TYR A 72 -10.99 -23.48 -1.15
N GLY A 73 -10.69 -22.17 -1.24
CA GLY A 73 -9.37 -21.68 -1.68
C GLY A 73 -9.20 -21.55 -3.20
N GLU A 74 -10.20 -21.88 -4.00
CA GLU A 74 -10.19 -21.72 -5.46
C GLU A 74 -10.97 -20.48 -5.90
N THR A 75 -10.48 -19.79 -6.93
CA THR A 75 -11.08 -18.57 -7.48
C THR A 75 -11.76 -18.87 -8.81
N PHE A 76 -13.08 -18.67 -8.87
CA PHE A 76 -13.86 -18.92 -10.08
C PHE A 76 -14.24 -17.61 -10.77
N PRO A 77 -14.06 -17.48 -12.10
CA PRO A 77 -14.50 -16.32 -12.85
C PRO A 77 -16.00 -16.42 -13.18
N PHE A 78 -16.77 -15.37 -12.87
CA PHE A 78 -18.19 -15.28 -13.22
C PHE A 78 -18.44 -14.16 -14.21
N ARG A 79 -19.50 -14.32 -15.03
CA ARG A 79 -20.01 -13.28 -15.92
C ARG A 79 -21.45 -12.96 -15.53
N LYS A 80 -21.74 -11.67 -15.30
CA LYS A 80 -23.11 -11.17 -15.19
C LYS A 80 -23.47 -10.36 -16.43
N THR A 81 -24.57 -10.71 -17.10
CA THR A 81 -25.15 -9.92 -18.19
C THR A 81 -26.42 -9.19 -17.73
N PRO A 82 -26.67 -7.95 -18.20
CA PRO A 82 -27.81 -7.15 -17.74
C PRO A 82 -29.19 -7.70 -18.11
N GLU A 83 -29.33 -8.42 -19.22
CA GLU A 83 -30.64 -8.76 -19.82
C GLU A 83 -31.35 -9.91 -19.10
N THR A 84 -30.61 -10.79 -18.42
CA THR A 84 -31.21 -11.94 -17.73
C THR A 84 -31.22 -11.80 -16.21
N ASN A 85 -30.40 -10.90 -15.65
CA ASN A 85 -30.05 -10.89 -14.22
C ASN A 85 -29.60 -12.28 -13.69
N LYS A 86 -29.35 -13.24 -14.60
CA LYS A 86 -28.92 -14.61 -14.33
C LYS A 86 -27.41 -14.67 -14.43
N TRP A 87 -26.80 -15.43 -13.54
CA TRP A 87 -25.36 -15.64 -13.56
C TRP A 87 -25.07 -16.75 -14.56
N THR A 88 -24.46 -16.41 -15.69
CA THR A 88 -23.95 -17.41 -16.62
C THR A 88 -22.58 -17.85 -16.12
N VAL A 89 -22.55 -19.04 -15.51
CA VAL A 89 -21.33 -19.59 -14.97
C VAL A 89 -20.67 -20.47 -16.03
N VAL A 90 -19.49 -20.06 -16.50
CA VAL A 90 -18.70 -20.87 -17.43
C VAL A 90 -17.97 -21.92 -16.60
N GLY A 91 -18.50 -23.15 -16.58
CA GLY A 91 -17.79 -24.32 -16.04
C GLY A 91 -17.95 -24.63 -14.55
N LEU A 92 -19.07 -24.25 -13.90
CA LEU A 92 -19.39 -24.69 -12.53
C LEU A 92 -20.66 -25.58 -12.48
N ASP A 93 -20.74 -26.34 -11.39
CA ASP A 93 -21.88 -27.15 -10.96
C ASP A 93 -23.15 -26.28 -10.74
N GLU A 94 -24.31 -26.80 -11.12
CA GLU A 94 -25.62 -26.12 -11.03
C GLU A 94 -25.96 -25.70 -9.58
N SER A 95 -25.41 -26.41 -8.59
CA SER A 95 -25.58 -26.11 -7.17
C SER A 95 -25.01 -24.75 -6.74
N LEU A 96 -23.86 -24.33 -7.29
CA LEU A 96 -23.21 -23.05 -6.99
C LEU A 96 -23.94 -21.87 -7.63
N ALA A 97 -24.47 -22.06 -8.84
CA ALA A 97 -25.31 -21.05 -9.50
C ALA A 97 -26.58 -20.78 -8.69
N ALA A 98 -27.24 -21.85 -8.19
CA ALA A 98 -28.40 -21.74 -7.32
C ALA A 98 -28.08 -21.01 -6.00
N GLY A 99 -26.91 -21.27 -5.38
CA GLY A 99 -26.48 -20.57 -4.16
C GLY A 99 -26.23 -19.07 -4.38
N ILE A 100 -25.69 -18.67 -5.53
CA ILE A 100 -25.54 -17.25 -5.89
C ILE A 100 -26.91 -16.58 -6.13
N GLU A 101 -27.80 -17.25 -6.85
CA GLU A 101 -29.16 -16.74 -7.12
C GLU A 101 -30.01 -16.63 -5.85
N ALA A 102 -29.87 -17.57 -4.92
CA ALA A 102 -30.48 -17.52 -3.59
C ALA A 102 -29.86 -16.44 -2.67
N GLY A 103 -28.73 -15.83 -3.08
CA GLY A 103 -28.02 -14.82 -2.31
C GLY A 103 -27.22 -15.37 -1.12
N GLU A 104 -27.07 -16.69 -1.06
CA GLU A 104 -26.22 -17.42 -0.10
C GLU A 104 -24.74 -17.21 -0.42
N ILE A 105 -24.40 -17.08 -1.71
CA ILE A 105 -23.05 -16.81 -2.20
C ILE A 105 -22.99 -15.43 -2.85
N ARG A 106 -22.02 -14.60 -2.45
CA ARG A 106 -21.83 -13.24 -2.96
C ARG A 106 -20.52 -13.11 -3.75
N PRO A 107 -20.56 -13.14 -5.09
CA PRO A 107 -19.37 -12.96 -5.90
C PRO A 107 -18.91 -11.49 -5.87
N SER A 108 -17.60 -11.28 -5.76
CA SER A 108 -16.96 -9.96 -5.72
C SER A 108 -16.60 -9.46 -7.12
N PRO A 109 -17.11 -8.31 -7.58
CA PRO A 109 -16.75 -7.73 -8.88
C PRO A 109 -15.27 -7.35 -8.95
N VAL A 110 -14.52 -7.96 -9.87
CA VAL A 110 -13.08 -7.69 -10.04
C VAL A 110 -12.77 -6.88 -11.27
N ASN A 111 -13.55 -6.99 -12.34
CA ASN A 111 -13.41 -6.13 -13.50
C ASN A 111 -14.77 -5.88 -14.16
N TRP A 112 -14.89 -4.78 -14.89
CA TRP A 112 -16.08 -4.47 -15.67
C TRP A 112 -15.70 -4.11 -17.10
N LYS A 113 -16.64 -4.29 -18.03
CA LYS A 113 -16.49 -3.93 -19.44
C LYS A 113 -17.77 -3.32 -19.98
N TYR A 114 -17.61 -2.33 -20.84
CA TYR A 114 -18.65 -1.77 -21.70
C TYR A 114 -18.29 -2.12 -23.13
N LEU A 115 -19.22 -2.72 -23.87
CA LEU A 115 -19.07 -3.05 -25.28
C LEU A 115 -19.91 -2.07 -26.08
N ILE A 116 -19.26 -1.25 -26.89
CA ILE A 116 -19.87 -0.12 -27.60
C ILE A 116 -19.78 -0.36 -29.09
N LYS A 117 -20.93 -0.29 -29.77
CA LYS A 117 -21.02 -0.41 -31.23
C LYS A 117 -20.55 0.90 -31.87
N LEU A 118 -19.62 0.80 -32.80
CA LEU A 118 -19.16 1.94 -33.59
C LEU A 118 -20.01 2.08 -34.87
N PRO A 119 -20.17 3.29 -35.42
CA PRO A 119 -20.86 3.51 -36.69
C PRO A 119 -20.28 2.71 -37.86
N SER A 120 -18.99 2.42 -37.81
CA SER A 120 -18.27 1.58 -38.77
C SER A 120 -18.66 0.09 -38.72
N GLY A 121 -19.46 -0.32 -37.73
CA GLY A 121 -19.76 -1.73 -37.47
C GLY A 121 -18.72 -2.42 -36.57
N GLY A 122 -17.61 -1.75 -36.25
CA GLY A 122 -16.64 -2.19 -35.24
C GLY A 122 -17.19 -2.13 -33.81
N ILE A 123 -16.45 -2.71 -32.87
CA ILE A 123 -16.81 -2.73 -31.45
C ILE A 123 -15.63 -2.19 -30.63
N ALA A 124 -15.90 -1.17 -29.83
CA ALA A 124 -14.98 -0.66 -28.82
C ALA A 124 -15.31 -1.29 -27.46
N GLU A 125 -14.30 -1.90 -26.84
CA GLU A 125 -14.36 -2.41 -25.48
C GLU A 125 -13.68 -1.41 -24.53
N LEU A 126 -14.39 -1.00 -23.49
CA LEU A 126 -13.92 -0.08 -22.46
C LEU A 126 -14.06 -0.78 -21.13
N GLY A 127 -12.96 -1.06 -20.46
CA GLY A 127 -13.01 -1.92 -19.29
C GLY A 127 -11.86 -1.74 -18.34
N THR A 128 -11.82 -2.64 -17.37
CA THR A 128 -10.76 -2.69 -16.39
C THR A 128 -10.04 -4.01 -16.40
N ARG A 129 -8.76 -3.96 -16.02
CA ARG A 129 -7.94 -5.13 -15.71
C ARG A 129 -7.24 -4.96 -14.38
N ASP A 130 -6.59 -6.02 -13.94
CA ASP A 130 -5.79 -6.05 -12.70
C ASP A 130 -6.61 -5.62 -11.47
N ARG A 131 -7.84 -6.16 -11.35
CA ARG A 131 -8.78 -5.92 -10.25
C ARG A 131 -9.23 -4.46 -10.12
N ASN A 132 -9.75 -3.88 -11.22
CA ASN A 132 -10.20 -2.48 -11.29
C ASN A 132 -9.09 -1.42 -11.09
N THR A 133 -7.81 -1.78 -11.22
CA THR A 133 -6.69 -0.83 -11.03
C THR A 133 -6.24 -0.15 -12.32
N VAL A 134 -6.48 -0.78 -13.47
CA VAL A 134 -6.11 -0.23 -14.78
C VAL A 134 -7.34 -0.15 -15.67
N PHE A 135 -7.60 1.04 -16.21
CA PHE A 135 -8.61 1.25 -17.25
C PHE A 135 -7.96 1.12 -18.63
N TYR A 136 -8.65 0.48 -19.56
CA TYR A 136 -8.20 0.33 -20.94
C TYR A 136 -9.34 0.55 -21.94
N ILE A 137 -8.94 0.86 -23.17
CA ILE A 137 -9.80 0.88 -24.34
C ILE A 137 -9.17 -0.06 -25.36
N SER A 138 -9.97 -0.94 -25.94
CA SER A 138 -9.56 -1.90 -26.95
C SER A 138 -10.57 -1.98 -28.07
N LYS A 139 -10.09 -2.45 -29.22
CA LYS A 139 -10.90 -2.84 -30.37
C LYS A 139 -11.16 -4.34 -30.29
N VAL A 140 -12.41 -4.73 -30.52
CA VAL A 140 -12.78 -6.13 -30.69
C VAL A 140 -12.84 -6.46 -32.18
N VAL A 141 -11.95 -7.35 -32.63
CA VAL A 141 -11.82 -7.79 -34.02
C VAL A 141 -12.53 -9.13 -34.20
N ARG A 142 -13.40 -9.21 -35.21
CA ARG A 142 -14.07 -10.46 -35.59
C ARG A 142 -13.20 -11.22 -36.58
N PRO A 143 -13.12 -12.57 -36.51
CA PRO A 143 -12.26 -13.38 -37.39
C PRO A 143 -12.51 -13.16 -38.90
N GLU A 144 -13.71 -12.70 -39.26
CA GLU A 144 -14.18 -12.56 -40.64
C GLU A 144 -13.96 -11.16 -41.24
N ILE A 145 -13.45 -10.20 -40.47
CA ILE A 145 -13.29 -8.78 -40.89
C ILE A 145 -11.80 -8.40 -40.81
N SER A 146 -11.27 -7.81 -41.89
CA SER A 146 -9.84 -7.44 -41.95
C SER A 146 -9.47 -6.38 -40.90
N GLU A 147 -8.28 -6.50 -40.30
CA GLU A 147 -7.73 -5.57 -39.29
C GLU A 147 -7.71 -4.09 -39.73
N LYS A 148 -7.74 -3.83 -41.04
CA LYS A 148 -7.50 -2.51 -41.64
C LYS A 148 -8.70 -1.57 -41.65
N GLU A 149 -9.90 -2.01 -41.26
CA GLU A 149 -11.07 -1.14 -41.26
C GLU A 149 -11.27 -0.42 -39.91
N ASP A 150 -11.15 0.92 -39.98
CA ASP A 150 -11.60 1.97 -39.06
C ASP A 150 -10.94 2.14 -37.68
N ASN A 151 -9.69 2.61 -37.68
CA ASN A 151 -9.07 3.28 -36.51
C ASN A 151 -9.63 4.72 -36.31
N GLU A 152 -10.21 5.34 -37.35
CA GLU A 152 -10.70 6.72 -37.28
C GLU A 152 -11.95 6.91 -36.41
N GLU A 153 -12.93 6.01 -36.46
CA GLU A 153 -14.12 6.14 -35.60
C GLU A 153 -13.81 5.83 -34.14
N GLU A 154 -12.85 4.95 -33.86
CA GLU A 154 -12.34 4.67 -32.51
C GLU A 154 -11.65 5.90 -31.92
N THR A 155 -10.74 6.51 -32.67
CA THR A 155 -10.06 7.74 -32.23
C THR A 155 -11.05 8.88 -31.99
N LYS A 156 -12.04 9.08 -32.88
CA LYS A 156 -13.13 10.05 -32.65
C LYS A 156 -13.93 9.75 -31.39
N PHE A 157 -14.26 8.49 -31.14
CA PHE A 157 -14.98 8.09 -29.93
C PHE A 157 -14.16 8.38 -28.66
N ILE A 158 -12.87 8.05 -28.67
CA ILE A 158 -11.94 8.34 -27.58
C ILE A 158 -11.83 9.85 -27.33
N ASP A 159 -11.71 10.66 -28.38
CA ASP A 159 -11.63 12.11 -28.26
C ASP A 159 -12.92 12.70 -27.65
N ILE A 160 -14.08 12.21 -28.06
CA ILE A 160 -15.36 12.64 -27.49
C ILE A 160 -15.47 12.29 -26.00
N LEU A 161 -15.01 11.10 -25.59
CA LEU A 161 -14.98 10.70 -24.19
C LEU A 161 -13.99 11.56 -23.37
N LEU A 162 -12.83 11.87 -23.94
CA LEU A 162 -11.83 12.73 -23.30
C LEU A 162 -12.32 14.17 -23.15
N ASP A 163 -13.01 14.71 -24.15
CA ASP A 163 -13.59 16.05 -24.08
C ASP A 163 -14.63 16.16 -22.97
N GLU A 164 -15.49 15.14 -22.84
CA GLU A 164 -16.46 15.08 -21.76
C GLU A 164 -15.81 14.88 -20.39
N ALA A 165 -14.78 14.02 -20.31
CA ALA A 165 -13.98 13.85 -19.10
C ALA A 165 -13.33 15.17 -18.66
N ASN A 166 -12.75 15.92 -19.60
CA ASN A 166 -12.15 17.23 -19.37
C ASN A 166 -13.19 18.23 -18.86
N ARG A 167 -14.36 18.30 -19.52
CA ARG A 167 -15.46 19.18 -19.12
C ARG A 167 -15.94 18.91 -17.70
N LEU A 168 -16.11 17.63 -17.34
CA LEU A 168 -16.63 17.22 -16.04
C LEU A 168 -15.59 17.35 -14.92
N ARG A 169 -14.30 17.17 -15.24
CA ARG A 169 -13.19 17.46 -14.32
C ARG A 169 -13.10 18.94 -13.98
N LEU A 170 -13.12 19.81 -14.99
CA LEU A 170 -13.06 21.27 -14.80
C LEU A 170 -14.28 21.80 -14.04
N GLY A 171 -15.44 21.18 -14.22
CA GLY A 171 -16.66 21.50 -13.48
C GLY A 171 -16.74 20.91 -12.07
N GLY A 172 -15.77 20.10 -11.62
CA GLY A 172 -15.77 19.45 -10.30
C GLY A 172 -16.93 18.46 -10.07
N GLN A 173 -17.61 18.01 -11.12
CA GLN A 173 -18.93 17.37 -11.03
C GLN A 173 -18.88 15.85 -10.77
N LEU A 174 -17.76 15.18 -11.05
CA LEU A 174 -17.72 13.72 -11.12
C LEU A 174 -16.77 13.04 -10.15
N PHE A 175 -15.88 13.81 -9.53
CA PHE A 175 -14.83 13.20 -8.73
C PHE A 175 -14.31 14.08 -7.61
N ASN A 176 -14.83 13.83 -6.42
CA ASN A 176 -14.12 14.11 -5.18
C ASN A 176 -14.35 12.94 -4.21
N PRO A 177 -13.54 11.85 -4.34
CA PRO A 177 -13.68 10.65 -3.52
C PRO A 177 -13.68 10.95 -2.03
N LEU A 178 -12.82 11.89 -1.61
CA LEU A 178 -12.68 12.23 -0.21
C LEU A 178 -13.96 12.88 0.34
N ASN A 179 -14.57 13.80 -0.42
CA ASN A 179 -15.81 14.43 0.00
C ASN A 179 -16.98 13.45 0.00
N GLU A 180 -17.06 12.55 -0.97
CA GLU A 180 -18.11 11.52 -1.00
C GLU A 180 -17.93 10.49 0.12
N PHE A 181 -16.70 10.03 0.33
CA PHE A 181 -16.33 9.15 1.45
C PHE A 181 -16.65 9.81 2.78
N LYS A 182 -16.46 11.13 2.93
CA LYS A 182 -16.87 11.85 4.13
C LYS A 182 -18.40 11.94 4.30
N LYS A 183 -19.15 12.08 3.21
CA LYS A 183 -20.61 12.28 3.21
C LYS A 183 -21.44 11.00 3.34
N SER A 184 -20.91 9.82 3.02
CA SER A 184 -21.71 8.59 3.04
C SER A 184 -22.17 8.22 4.45
N GLU A 185 -23.47 7.93 4.60
CA GLU A 185 -24.12 7.38 5.81
C GLU A 185 -23.84 5.87 5.99
N VAL A 186 -23.16 5.24 5.03
CA VAL A 186 -22.84 3.81 5.00
C VAL A 186 -21.47 3.58 5.68
N PRO A 187 -21.24 2.41 6.33
CA PRO A 187 -19.93 1.99 6.81
C PRO A 187 -18.84 2.21 5.77
N LYS A 188 -17.75 2.82 6.22
CA LYS A 188 -16.67 3.28 5.34
C LYS A 188 -15.54 2.29 5.41
N SER A 189 -15.12 1.75 4.28
CA SER A 189 -13.92 0.92 4.23
C SER A 189 -12.82 1.58 3.40
N TYR A 190 -11.59 1.49 3.88
CA TYR A 190 -10.41 1.92 3.14
C TYR A 190 -9.26 0.92 3.32
N LEU A 191 -8.30 0.99 2.41
CA LEU A 191 -7.06 0.22 2.50
C LEU A 191 -5.96 1.14 3.01
N LEU A 192 -5.24 0.66 4.01
CA LEU A 192 -4.12 1.35 4.60
C LEU A 192 -2.84 0.59 4.27
N PHE A 193 -1.85 1.28 3.71
CA PHE A 193 -0.55 0.69 3.42
C PHE A 193 0.16 0.35 4.73
N ASN A 194 0.63 -0.90 4.87
CA ASN A 194 1.24 -1.37 6.10
C ASN A 194 2.69 -0.86 6.23
N VAL A 195 2.83 0.33 6.80
CA VAL A 195 4.12 0.99 7.01
C VAL A 195 5.03 0.24 7.97
N TYR A 196 4.49 -0.53 8.93
CA TYR A 196 5.30 -1.39 9.80
C TYR A 196 6.00 -2.46 8.97
N LEU A 197 5.21 -3.28 8.28
CA LEU A 197 5.73 -4.43 7.54
C LEU A 197 6.68 -3.98 6.42
N SER A 198 6.32 -2.92 5.70
CA SER A 198 7.17 -2.34 4.66
C SER A 198 8.53 -1.92 5.20
N ASN A 199 8.59 -1.21 6.33
CA ASN A 199 9.85 -0.76 6.92
C ASN A 199 10.64 -1.93 7.53
N TYR A 200 9.96 -2.86 8.17
CA TYR A 200 10.59 -4.02 8.79
C TYR A 200 11.28 -4.90 7.74
N LEU A 201 10.58 -5.26 6.66
CA LEU A 201 11.15 -6.02 5.55
C LEU A 201 12.27 -5.24 4.82
N SER A 202 12.17 -3.91 4.75
CA SER A 202 13.25 -3.07 4.21
C SER A 202 14.49 -3.13 5.09
N GLY A 203 14.34 -3.12 6.41
CA GLY A 203 15.43 -3.30 7.37
C GLY A 203 16.13 -4.65 7.21
N GLU A 204 15.37 -5.74 7.10
CA GLU A 204 15.91 -7.09 6.85
C GLU A 204 16.62 -7.19 5.49
N THR A 205 16.03 -6.60 4.45
CA THR A 205 16.63 -6.59 3.10
C THR A 205 17.97 -5.83 3.10
N ILE A 206 18.02 -4.67 3.75
CA ILE A 206 19.24 -3.87 3.83
C ILE A 206 20.31 -4.56 4.68
N LEU A 207 19.92 -5.22 5.77
CA LEU A 207 20.84 -6.04 6.56
C LEU A 207 21.46 -7.15 5.69
N SER A 208 20.65 -7.90 4.94
CA SER A 208 21.14 -8.95 4.03
C SER A 208 22.09 -8.40 2.95
N ILE A 209 21.80 -7.21 2.41
CA ILE A 209 22.69 -6.51 1.48
C ILE A 209 24.00 -6.14 2.20
N ALA A 210 23.94 -5.62 3.43
CA ALA A 210 25.10 -5.21 4.21
C ALA A 210 26.04 -6.39 4.48
N GLU A 211 25.49 -7.53 4.91
CA GLU A 211 26.24 -8.77 5.16
C GLU A 211 26.90 -9.29 3.87
N SER A 212 26.16 -9.28 2.76
CA SER A 212 26.69 -9.68 1.45
C SER A 212 27.84 -8.78 0.99
N GLN A 213 27.71 -7.47 1.21
CA GLN A 213 28.77 -6.50 0.91
C GLN A 213 29.97 -6.71 1.82
N GLU A 214 29.79 -6.82 3.13
CA GLU A 214 30.87 -7.06 4.09
C GLU A 214 31.64 -8.35 3.76
N ALA A 215 30.94 -9.44 3.45
CA ALA A 215 31.57 -10.69 3.03
C ALA A 215 32.39 -10.54 1.74
N SER A 216 31.86 -9.80 0.75
CA SER A 216 32.58 -9.50 -0.50
C SER A 216 33.83 -8.68 -0.24
N LEU A 217 33.73 -7.66 0.62
CA LEU A 217 34.83 -6.78 0.99
C LEU A 217 35.91 -7.51 1.77
N TRP A 218 35.54 -8.39 2.69
CA TRP A 218 36.48 -9.26 3.40
C TRP A 218 37.23 -10.18 2.43
N LYS A 219 36.52 -10.76 1.47
CA LYS A 219 37.15 -11.59 0.44
C LYS A 219 38.11 -10.79 -0.45
N GLU A 220 37.80 -9.53 -0.73
CA GLU A 220 38.67 -8.65 -1.52
C GLU A 220 39.86 -8.14 -0.70
N SER A 221 39.68 -7.81 0.58
CA SER A 221 40.76 -7.41 1.49
C SER A 221 41.80 -8.52 1.66
N LEU A 222 41.37 -9.79 1.72
CA LEU A 222 42.25 -10.96 1.76
C LEU A 222 43.13 -11.13 0.50
N LYS A 223 42.78 -10.50 -0.63
CA LYS A 223 43.67 -10.47 -1.82
C LYS A 223 44.89 -9.58 -1.61
N TYR A 224 44.84 -8.67 -0.64
CA TYR A 224 45.93 -7.76 -0.29
C TYR A 224 46.62 -8.27 0.98
N ASP A 225 47.67 -9.08 0.84
CA ASP A 225 48.47 -9.60 1.97
C ASP A 225 48.86 -8.46 2.95
N ALA A 226 48.66 -8.66 4.25
CA ALA A 226 49.04 -7.70 5.30
C ALA A 226 50.57 -7.50 5.39
N ARG A 227 51.37 -8.39 4.78
CA ARG A 227 52.83 -8.27 4.65
C ARG A 227 53.26 -7.43 3.44
N THR A 228 52.35 -7.12 2.52
CA THR A 228 52.60 -6.20 1.40
C THR A 228 52.23 -4.78 1.80
N ASP A 229 53.27 -3.95 1.76
CA ASP A 229 53.39 -2.50 1.95
C ASP A 229 52.12 -1.74 2.39
N TYR A 230 52.15 -1.23 3.63
CA TYR A 230 51.15 -0.28 4.13
C TYR A 230 51.10 1.01 3.30
N ALA A 231 52.09 1.29 2.44
CA ALA A 231 52.13 2.46 1.54
C ALA A 231 51.19 2.39 0.33
N ASP A 232 50.49 1.28 0.09
CA ASP A 232 49.54 1.19 -1.03
C ASP A 232 48.29 2.08 -0.79
N GLU A 233 48.29 3.27 -1.38
CA GLU A 233 47.20 4.24 -1.30
C GLU A 233 45.87 3.66 -1.82
N LYS A 234 45.88 2.80 -2.84
CA LYS A 234 44.66 2.19 -3.39
C LYS A 234 44.05 1.19 -2.42
N LYS A 235 44.88 0.43 -1.69
CA LYS A 235 44.43 -0.48 -0.64
C LYS A 235 43.77 0.29 0.51
N ARG A 236 44.38 1.40 0.97
CA ARG A 236 43.80 2.25 2.04
C ARG A 236 42.50 2.91 1.60
N GLU A 237 42.47 3.47 0.40
CA GLU A 237 41.27 4.08 -0.17
C GLU A 237 40.13 3.06 -0.28
N TYR A 238 40.43 1.87 -0.80
CA TYR A 238 39.46 0.80 -0.94
C TYR A 238 38.90 0.36 0.43
N ILE A 239 39.75 0.10 1.43
CA ILE A 239 39.31 -0.32 2.77
C ILE A 239 38.45 0.76 3.44
N ASN A 240 38.89 2.02 3.42
CA ASN A 240 38.18 3.11 4.08
C ASN A 240 36.81 3.39 3.45
N GLN A 241 36.74 3.43 2.11
CA GLN A 241 35.45 3.62 1.41
C GLN A 241 34.51 2.44 1.65
N SER A 242 35.06 1.23 1.74
CA SER A 242 34.28 0.00 1.88
C SER A 242 33.70 -0.18 3.28
N LEU A 243 34.49 0.04 4.33
CA LEU A 243 34.01 0.00 5.71
C LEU A 243 32.96 1.09 5.97
N LEU A 244 33.14 2.28 5.37
CA LEU A 244 32.15 3.35 5.44
C LEU A 244 30.83 2.98 4.75
N LYS A 245 30.89 2.27 3.61
CA LYS A 245 29.70 1.76 2.90
C LYS A 245 28.96 0.73 3.75
N CYS A 246 29.66 -0.26 4.31
CA CYS A 246 29.07 -1.24 5.24
C CYS A 246 28.39 -0.56 6.43
N GLY A 247 29.11 0.33 7.11
CA GLY A 247 28.56 1.12 8.21
C GLY A 247 27.32 1.94 7.84
N THR A 248 27.24 2.42 6.59
CA THR A 248 26.07 3.13 6.08
C THR A 248 24.88 2.19 5.88
N TYR A 249 25.08 0.98 5.37
CA TYR A 249 24.02 -0.01 5.29
C TYR A 249 23.54 -0.45 6.68
N TYR A 250 24.44 -0.69 7.63
CA TYR A 250 24.08 -1.02 9.02
C TYR A 250 23.28 0.09 9.70
N CYS A 251 23.75 1.34 9.58
CA CYS A 251 23.01 2.52 10.06
C CYS A 251 21.62 2.65 9.39
N SER A 252 21.51 2.32 8.11
CA SER A 252 20.24 2.35 7.38
C SER A 252 19.28 1.26 7.87
N ALA A 253 19.77 0.03 8.07
CA ALA A 253 18.97 -1.07 8.62
C ALA A 253 18.40 -0.73 10.00
N ILE A 254 19.24 -0.21 10.92
CA ILE A 254 18.79 0.26 12.24
C ILE A 254 17.71 1.33 12.13
N THR A 255 17.88 2.28 11.19
CA THR A 255 16.88 3.32 10.93
C THR A 255 15.54 2.72 10.49
N TYR A 256 15.55 1.73 9.59
CA TYR A 256 14.33 1.06 9.14
C TYR A 256 13.65 0.27 10.26
N PHE A 257 14.40 -0.41 11.13
CA PHE A 257 13.80 -1.08 12.31
C PHE A 257 13.15 -0.08 13.26
N TYR A 258 13.76 1.09 13.49
CA TYR A 258 13.13 2.16 14.27
C TYR A 258 11.85 2.68 13.60
N MET A 259 11.88 2.93 12.29
CA MET A 259 10.71 3.35 11.52
C MET A 259 9.61 2.29 11.50
N ALA A 260 9.98 1.00 11.54
CA ALA A 260 9.03 -0.08 11.70
C ALA A 260 8.33 0.02 13.06
N LEU A 261 9.07 0.14 14.17
CA LEU A 261 8.47 0.31 15.50
C LEU A 261 7.51 1.51 15.56
N GLU A 262 7.93 2.65 15.01
CA GLU A 262 7.07 3.84 14.94
C GLU A 262 5.80 3.57 14.11
N GLY A 263 5.96 2.93 12.95
CA GLY A 263 4.86 2.47 12.11
C GLY A 263 3.91 1.55 12.85
N PHE A 264 4.42 0.56 13.59
CA PHE A 264 3.63 -0.38 14.38
C PHE A 264 2.76 0.33 15.40
N VAL A 265 3.37 1.17 16.24
CA VAL A 265 2.65 1.91 17.29
C VAL A 265 1.61 2.85 16.69
N ASN A 266 1.92 3.54 15.58
CA ASN A 266 0.97 4.39 14.90
C ASN A 266 -0.20 3.61 14.29
N LEU A 267 0.04 2.42 13.73
CA LEU A 267 -1.00 1.53 13.23
C LEU A 267 -1.92 1.06 14.36
N LEU A 268 -1.37 0.73 15.54
CA LEU A 268 -2.16 0.33 16.71
C LEU A 268 -3.04 1.49 17.22
N PHE A 269 -2.49 2.69 17.31
CA PHE A 269 -3.30 3.87 17.66
C PHE A 269 -4.39 4.10 16.61
N HIS A 270 -4.03 4.06 15.33
CA HIS A 270 -5.02 4.23 14.28
C HIS A 270 -6.15 3.20 14.35
N ALA A 271 -5.81 1.92 14.55
CA ALA A 271 -6.77 0.82 14.57
C ALA A 271 -7.60 0.77 15.85
N PHE A 272 -6.96 0.94 17.01
CA PHE A 272 -7.57 0.58 18.29
C PHE A 272 -7.82 1.77 19.22
N LEU A 273 -7.49 3.01 18.86
CA LEU A 273 -7.80 4.17 19.71
C LEU A 273 -9.30 4.25 20.00
N LYS A 274 -9.66 4.44 21.27
CA LYS A 274 -11.05 4.61 21.71
C LYS A 274 -11.67 5.85 21.08
N ASN A 275 -12.93 5.77 20.67
CA ASN A 275 -13.63 6.89 20.00
C ASN A 275 -13.66 8.17 20.84
N SER A 276 -13.69 8.06 22.17
CA SER A 276 -13.60 9.21 23.10
C SER A 276 -12.31 10.03 22.93
N PHE A 277 -11.26 9.46 22.32
CA PHE A 277 -9.98 10.12 22.09
C PHE A 277 -9.73 10.47 20.62
N ARG A 278 -10.66 10.13 19.72
CA ARG A 278 -10.57 10.44 18.28
C ARG A 278 -11.08 11.84 17.91
N ASP A 279 -11.60 12.58 18.88
CA ASP A 279 -12.18 13.91 18.66
C ASP A 279 -11.14 14.90 18.07
N ASN A 280 -11.64 15.78 17.19
CA ASN A 280 -10.84 16.76 16.46
C ASN A 280 -10.15 17.79 17.37
N ASP A 281 -10.65 17.97 18.59
CA ASP A 281 -10.10 18.93 19.55
C ASP A 281 -8.81 18.41 20.23
N PHE A 282 -8.71 17.09 20.42
CA PHE A 282 -7.57 16.46 21.10
C PHE A 282 -6.53 15.90 20.13
N LYS A 283 -6.94 15.27 19.02
CA LYS A 283 -6.05 14.67 17.99
C LYS A 283 -4.84 13.94 18.57
N ILE A 284 -5.10 13.05 19.54
CA ILE A 284 -4.04 12.36 20.31
C ILE A 284 -3.10 11.58 19.38
N GLU A 285 -3.62 10.99 18.30
CA GLU A 285 -2.83 10.28 17.28
C GLU A 285 -1.70 11.14 16.69
N VAL A 286 -1.90 12.45 16.56
CA VAL A 286 -0.94 13.38 15.95
C VAL A 286 -0.08 14.07 17.01
N ARG A 287 -0.65 14.40 18.16
CA ARG A 287 0.05 15.20 19.19
C ARG A 287 1.03 14.39 20.03
N PHE A 288 0.72 13.12 20.30
CA PHE A 288 1.56 12.31 21.17
C PHE A 288 2.78 11.82 20.41
N ASP A 289 3.95 12.03 21.01
CA ASP A 289 5.18 11.39 20.53
C ASP A 289 5.13 9.87 20.77
N LEU A 290 6.09 9.16 20.19
CA LEU A 290 6.16 7.71 20.28
C LEU A 290 6.31 7.20 21.73
N GLU A 291 7.02 7.93 22.60
CA GLU A 291 7.18 7.54 24.01
C GLU A 291 5.83 7.64 24.75
N GLN A 292 5.13 8.74 24.55
CA GLN A 292 3.80 8.97 25.12
C GLN A 292 2.80 7.93 24.62
N LYS A 293 2.83 7.62 23.32
CA LYS A 293 1.99 6.57 22.74
C LYS A 293 2.25 5.23 23.41
N LEU A 294 3.52 4.80 23.55
CA LEU A 294 3.87 3.57 24.25
C LEU A 294 3.36 3.55 25.70
N ARG A 295 3.58 4.64 26.45
CA ARG A 295 3.18 4.74 27.87
C ARG A 295 1.67 4.65 28.08
N PHE A 296 0.89 5.24 27.18
CA PHE A 296 -0.55 5.39 27.38
C PHE A 296 -1.40 4.45 26.51
N MET A 297 -0.78 3.63 25.65
CA MET A 297 -1.50 2.74 24.72
C MET A 297 -2.54 1.88 25.42
N THR A 298 -2.21 1.28 26.56
CA THR A 298 -3.11 0.36 27.29
C THR A 298 -4.34 1.05 27.86
N PHE A 299 -4.28 2.37 28.07
CA PHE A 299 -5.41 3.18 28.55
C PHE A 299 -6.22 3.77 27.39
N LEU A 300 -5.52 4.21 26.33
CA LEU A 300 -6.10 4.95 25.21
C LEU A 300 -6.72 4.03 24.15
N CYS A 301 -6.18 2.82 23.98
CA CYS A 301 -6.64 1.89 22.97
C CYS A 301 -7.59 0.83 23.56
N ASN A 302 -8.57 0.42 22.76
CA ASN A 302 -9.35 -0.79 22.96
C ASN A 302 -8.47 -2.03 22.81
N GLY A 303 -8.90 -3.15 23.39
CA GLY A 303 -8.21 -4.41 23.19
C GLY A 303 -7.01 -4.68 24.10
N PHE A 304 -6.75 -3.80 25.08
CA PHE A 304 -5.71 -3.97 26.09
C PHE A 304 -6.30 -4.32 27.46
N LYS A 305 -5.52 -5.02 28.29
CA LYS A 305 -5.90 -5.32 29.67
C LYS A 305 -5.80 -4.04 30.51
N GLU A 306 -6.89 -3.58 31.13
CA GLU A 306 -7.08 -2.22 31.72
C GLU A 306 -6.10 -1.82 32.84
N THR A 307 -5.30 -2.74 33.35
CA THR A 307 -4.28 -2.49 34.40
C THR A 307 -2.85 -2.82 33.94
N SER A 308 -2.70 -3.22 32.69
CA SER A 308 -1.42 -3.65 32.15
C SER A 308 -0.61 -2.43 31.70
N VAL A 309 0.67 -2.41 32.05
CA VAL A 309 1.60 -1.34 31.67
C VAL A 309 2.82 -2.01 31.07
N LEU A 310 3.41 -1.37 30.05
CA LEU A 310 4.69 -1.82 29.51
C LEU A 310 5.74 -1.90 30.63
N PRO A 311 6.51 -2.99 30.72
CA PRO A 311 7.59 -3.10 31.68
C PRO A 311 8.56 -1.92 31.58
N SER A 312 9.06 -1.45 32.72
CA SER A 312 10.02 -0.34 32.77
C SER A 312 11.30 -0.63 31.98
N THR A 313 11.70 -1.90 31.88
CA THR A 313 12.84 -2.37 31.07
C THR A 313 12.63 -2.05 29.59
N ILE A 314 11.45 -2.39 29.05
CA ILE A 314 11.09 -2.13 27.64
C ILE A 314 11.06 -0.62 27.34
N LEU A 315 10.53 0.18 28.26
CA LEU A 315 10.56 1.64 28.11
C LEU A 315 11.99 2.21 28.16
N GLN A 316 12.88 1.58 28.92
CA GLN A 316 14.28 1.98 28.99
C GLN A 316 15.02 1.60 27.69
N GLU A 317 14.80 0.40 27.15
CA GLU A 317 15.33 -0.02 25.85
C GLU A 317 14.87 0.92 24.72
N PHE A 318 13.58 1.30 24.71
CA PHE A 318 13.07 2.30 23.78
C PHE A 318 13.77 3.66 23.92
N LYS A 319 13.98 4.14 25.14
CA LYS A 319 14.71 5.40 25.38
C LYS A 319 16.13 5.33 24.85
N THR A 320 16.79 4.20 25.01
CA THR A 320 18.13 3.94 24.49
C THR A 320 18.14 4.03 22.95
N LEU A 321 17.22 3.33 22.27
CA LEU A 321 17.05 3.44 20.81
C LEU A 321 16.77 4.89 20.36
N ARG A 322 15.90 5.60 21.08
CA ARG A 322 15.58 7.01 20.77
C ARG A 322 16.80 7.91 20.91
N LYS A 323 17.60 7.73 21.97
CA LYS A 323 18.83 8.50 22.18
C LYS A 323 19.80 8.28 21.02
N TYR A 324 19.97 7.04 20.58
CA TYR A 324 20.81 6.72 19.43
C TYR A 324 20.27 7.28 18.11
N ARG A 325 18.97 7.16 17.85
CA ARG A 325 18.31 7.80 16.71
C ARG A 325 18.62 9.29 16.69
N ASN A 326 18.52 9.96 17.83
CA ASN A 326 18.83 11.39 17.91
C ASN A 326 20.31 11.70 17.63
N SER A 327 21.26 10.88 18.08
CA SER A 327 22.68 11.08 17.74
C SER A 327 22.94 10.88 16.24
N LEU A 328 22.27 9.91 15.60
CA LEU A 328 22.39 9.69 14.15
C LEU A 328 21.84 10.86 13.32
N PHE A 329 20.63 11.34 13.63
CA PHE A 329 19.92 12.31 12.80
C PHE A 329 20.31 13.75 13.05
N HIS A 330 20.76 14.10 14.26
CA HIS A 330 21.09 15.48 14.58
C HIS A 330 22.51 15.89 14.20
N SER A 331 23.32 14.96 13.68
CA SER A 331 24.66 15.19 13.08
C SER A 331 25.48 16.25 13.81
N LYS A 332 25.39 16.29 15.14
CA LYS A 332 26.16 17.24 15.95
C LYS A 332 27.59 16.72 15.98
N VAL A 333 28.55 17.63 15.85
CA VAL A 333 29.96 17.31 16.13
C VAL A 333 30.06 17.11 17.64
N GLU A 334 29.80 15.88 18.08
CA GLU A 334 29.94 15.45 19.46
C GLU A 334 31.41 15.17 19.77
N GLU A 335 31.82 15.27 21.03
CA GLU A 335 33.18 14.88 21.45
C GLU A 335 33.51 13.44 21.08
N SER A 336 32.50 12.57 20.98
CA SER A 336 32.65 11.18 20.53
C SER A 336 33.08 11.03 19.06
N LEU A 337 33.05 12.11 18.28
CA LEU A 337 33.54 12.16 16.90
C LEU A 337 34.94 12.80 16.81
N GLN A 338 35.54 13.17 17.93
CA GLN A 338 36.82 13.84 18.01
C GLN A 338 37.93 12.87 18.45
N SER A 339 39.16 13.15 18.02
CA SER A 339 40.35 12.45 18.49
C SER A 339 41.40 13.48 18.88
N ILE A 340 42.06 13.28 20.01
CA ILE A 340 43.23 14.07 20.39
C ILE A 340 44.45 13.45 19.72
N VAL A 341 45.30 14.31 19.18
CA VAL A 341 46.57 13.90 18.59
C VAL A 341 47.70 14.40 19.48
N PHE A 342 48.53 13.49 19.96
CA PHE A 342 49.75 13.77 20.70
C PHE A 342 50.96 13.50 19.82
N VAL A 343 52.00 14.34 19.92
CA VAL A 343 53.28 14.10 19.26
C VAL A 343 54.34 13.97 20.35
N GLU A 344 54.93 12.78 20.49
CA GLU A 344 55.92 12.47 21.53
C GLU A 344 57.10 11.71 20.90
N ASP A 345 58.32 12.20 21.12
CA ASP A 345 59.56 11.69 20.51
C ASP A 345 59.52 11.54 18.97
N GLY A 346 58.73 12.38 18.30
CA GLY A 346 58.54 12.34 16.84
C GLY A 346 57.53 11.29 16.37
N PHE A 347 56.88 10.56 17.28
CA PHE A 347 55.77 9.66 16.99
C PHE A 347 54.43 10.37 17.18
N ILE A 348 53.45 10.04 16.33
CA ILE A 348 52.09 10.57 16.39
C ILE A 348 51.20 9.52 17.07
N TYR A 349 50.62 9.87 18.20
CA TYR A 349 49.62 9.07 18.91
C TYR A 349 48.25 9.71 18.71
N THR A 350 47.27 8.91 18.31
CA THR A 350 45.87 9.36 18.21
C THR A 350 45.08 8.66 19.29
N TYR A 351 44.40 9.43 20.13
CA TYR A 351 43.51 8.93 21.17
C TYR A 351 42.09 9.37 20.82
N ALA A 352 41.21 8.41 20.51
CA ALA A 352 39.84 8.73 20.20
C ALA A 352 39.07 9.03 21.49
N LEU A 353 38.40 10.19 21.56
CA LEU A 353 37.71 10.65 22.77
C LEU A 353 36.44 9.83 23.09
N ASP A 354 36.10 8.86 22.23
CA ASP A 354 35.02 7.89 22.41
C ASP A 354 35.46 6.55 22.99
N GLU A 355 36.77 6.25 23.09
CA GLU A 355 37.26 4.93 23.50
C GLU A 355 36.84 4.54 24.94
N ASP A 356 36.69 5.52 25.82
CA ASP A 356 36.28 5.31 27.23
C ASP A 356 34.80 5.67 27.49
N LYS A 357 34.02 6.02 26.46
CA LYS A 357 32.61 6.38 26.60
C LYS A 357 31.71 5.18 26.32
N ASP A 358 30.83 4.89 27.28
CA ASP A 358 29.85 3.81 27.19
C ASP A 358 28.73 4.18 26.19
N HIS A 359 29.00 3.97 24.90
CA HIS A 359 28.07 4.20 23.82
C HIS A 359 27.24 2.95 23.57
N PHE A 360 25.91 3.10 23.52
CA PHE A 360 25.02 1.98 23.21
C PHE A 360 25.28 1.40 21.82
N PHE A 361 25.58 2.26 20.84
CA PHE A 361 26.06 1.86 19.52
C PHE A 361 27.20 2.78 19.09
N PRO A 362 28.10 2.32 18.21
CA PRO A 362 29.23 3.11 17.76
C PRO A 362 28.80 4.44 17.12
N PRO A 363 29.39 5.59 17.52
CA PRO A 363 29.07 6.89 16.95
C PRO A 363 29.61 7.02 15.51
N LEU A 364 30.70 6.35 15.20
CA LEU A 364 31.30 6.31 13.87
C LEU A 364 30.76 5.11 13.09
N LYS A 365 30.17 5.38 11.91
CA LYS A 365 29.64 4.35 11.02
C LYS A 365 30.67 3.27 10.69
N ILE A 366 31.94 3.64 10.54
CA ILE A 366 33.03 2.70 10.22
C ILE A 366 33.26 1.65 11.32
N LYS A 367 32.84 1.94 12.56
CA LYS A 367 32.92 1.03 13.72
C LYS A 367 31.64 0.18 13.89
N MET A 368 30.59 0.43 13.12
CA MET A 368 29.33 -0.32 13.22
C MET A 368 29.48 -1.72 12.62
N THR A 369 28.82 -2.67 13.26
CA THR A 369 28.85 -4.09 12.96
C THR A 369 27.46 -4.65 12.78
N VAL A 370 27.37 -5.88 12.26
CA VAL A 370 26.11 -6.63 12.17
C VAL A 370 25.44 -6.83 13.54
N ASN A 371 26.23 -6.99 14.61
CA ASN A 371 25.70 -7.21 15.96
C ASN A 371 24.91 -5.99 16.45
N ASP A 372 25.34 -4.77 16.12
CA ASP A 372 24.61 -3.55 16.45
C ASP A 372 23.21 -3.53 15.81
N VAL A 373 23.13 -3.98 14.55
CA VAL A 373 21.84 -4.10 13.84
C VAL A 373 20.95 -5.17 14.45
N ILE A 374 21.53 -6.33 14.78
CA ILE A 374 20.82 -7.44 15.43
C ILE A 374 20.28 -6.99 16.80
N GLU A 375 21.06 -6.26 17.59
CA GLU A 375 20.63 -5.73 18.88
C GLU A 375 19.48 -4.72 18.72
N ALA A 376 19.57 -3.79 17.76
CA ALA A 376 18.48 -2.86 17.47
C ALA A 376 17.19 -3.58 17.06
N LYS A 377 17.31 -4.60 16.19
CA LYS A 377 16.20 -5.46 15.79
C LYS A 377 15.60 -6.20 16.98
N ASN A 378 16.43 -6.79 17.84
CA ASN A 378 15.98 -7.51 19.03
C ASN A 378 15.23 -6.61 20.01
N ILE A 379 15.65 -5.36 20.17
CA ILE A 379 14.90 -4.38 20.98
C ILE A 379 13.55 -4.07 20.34
N VAL A 380 13.50 -3.82 19.04
CA VAL A 380 12.23 -3.56 18.33
C VAL A 380 11.28 -4.76 18.47
N ASP A 381 11.77 -5.97 18.23
CA ASP A 381 11.02 -7.21 18.39
C ASP A 381 10.57 -7.41 19.85
N GLY A 382 11.43 -7.11 20.82
CA GLY A 382 11.11 -7.17 22.25
C GLY A 382 9.99 -6.19 22.64
N ILE A 383 10.02 -4.96 22.13
CA ILE A 383 8.96 -3.97 22.34
C ILE A 383 7.65 -4.44 21.69
N VAL A 384 7.68 -4.88 20.43
CA VAL A 384 6.50 -5.38 19.70
C VAL A 384 5.86 -6.56 20.44
N ASN A 385 6.66 -7.56 20.81
CA ASN A 385 6.20 -8.73 21.55
C ASN A 385 5.61 -8.36 22.92
N SER A 386 6.24 -7.40 23.61
CA SER A 386 5.72 -6.90 24.89
C SER A 386 4.34 -6.24 24.71
N ILE A 387 4.14 -5.45 23.66
CA ILE A 387 2.85 -4.84 23.35
C ILE A 387 1.80 -5.92 23.05
N LEU A 388 2.11 -6.91 22.20
CA LEU A 388 1.19 -8.00 21.86
C LEU A 388 0.75 -8.79 23.10
N ASN A 389 1.63 -8.99 24.07
CA ASN A 389 1.32 -9.73 25.31
C ASN A 389 0.38 -8.97 26.26
N LEU A 390 0.29 -7.64 26.12
CA LEU A 390 -0.63 -6.78 26.88
C LEU A 390 -2.03 -6.74 26.23
N MET A 391 -2.14 -7.11 24.96
CA MET A 391 -3.43 -7.21 24.27
C MET A 391 -4.27 -8.37 24.79
N ASN A 392 -5.59 -8.25 24.64
CA ASN A 392 -6.50 -9.37 24.73
C ASN A 392 -6.34 -10.29 23.51
N GLN A 393 -6.90 -11.50 23.59
CA GLN A 393 -6.66 -12.53 22.59
C GLN A 393 -7.14 -12.12 21.18
N ASP A 394 -8.31 -11.48 21.09
CA ASP A 394 -8.89 -11.09 19.80
C ASP A 394 -8.07 -9.99 19.11
N THR A 395 -7.67 -8.97 19.86
CA THR A 395 -6.87 -7.84 19.34
C THR A 395 -5.47 -8.30 18.97
N LYS A 396 -4.88 -9.20 19.76
CA LYS A 396 -3.60 -9.83 19.44
C LYS A 396 -3.68 -10.59 18.13
N MET A 397 -4.70 -11.43 17.95
CA MET A 397 -4.90 -12.21 16.73
C MET A 397 -5.09 -11.31 15.49
N GLN A 398 -5.89 -10.25 15.61
CA GLN A 398 -6.05 -9.26 14.52
C GLN A 398 -4.74 -8.56 14.19
N THR A 399 -3.97 -8.15 15.21
CA THR A 399 -2.67 -7.49 15.01
C THR A 399 -1.68 -8.44 14.32
N GLU A 400 -1.59 -9.69 14.77
CA GLU A 400 -0.70 -10.70 14.19
C GLU A 400 -1.07 -11.07 12.75
N LYS A 401 -2.37 -11.10 12.42
CA LYS A 401 -2.84 -11.39 11.06
C LYS A 401 -2.65 -10.19 10.14
N TYR A 402 -3.21 -9.03 10.51
CA TYR A 402 -3.34 -7.90 9.60
C TYR A 402 -2.14 -6.95 9.66
N ILE A 403 -1.63 -6.62 10.86
CA ILE A 403 -0.53 -5.66 11.01
C ILE A 403 0.84 -6.33 10.82
N LEU A 404 1.04 -7.57 11.28
CA LEU A 404 2.37 -8.21 11.17
C LEU A 404 2.61 -8.92 9.83
N LYS A 405 1.57 -9.24 9.04
CA LYS A 405 1.71 -10.12 7.87
C LYS A 405 1.12 -9.59 6.56
N GLU A 406 0.12 -8.71 6.59
CA GLU A 406 -0.52 -8.22 5.36
C GLU A 406 0.08 -6.90 4.87
N ALA A 407 0.41 -6.80 3.58
CA ALA A 407 1.00 -5.59 2.98
C ALA A 407 0.03 -4.40 2.94
N ALA A 408 -1.27 -4.66 2.90
CA ALA A 408 -2.31 -3.64 2.95
C ALA A 408 -3.39 -4.08 3.95
N ILE A 409 -3.68 -3.20 4.90
CA ILE A 409 -4.63 -3.44 5.97
C ILE A 409 -5.98 -2.87 5.54
N ARG A 410 -7.00 -3.71 5.43
CA ARG A 410 -8.38 -3.24 5.25
C ARG A 410 -8.90 -2.72 6.58
N VAL A 411 -9.33 -1.46 6.60
CA VAL A 411 -9.96 -0.84 7.76
C VAL A 411 -11.41 -0.57 7.45
N ILE A 412 -12.30 -0.99 8.33
CA ILE A 412 -13.74 -0.72 8.27
C ILE A 412 -14.09 0.19 9.44
N VAL A 413 -14.72 1.32 9.14
CA VAL A 413 -15.27 2.25 10.13
C VAL A 413 -16.73 1.87 10.35
N THR A 414 -17.04 1.49 11.59
CA THR A 414 -18.40 1.18 12.02
C THR A 414 -19.25 2.45 12.14
N GLU A 415 -20.57 2.28 12.30
CA GLU A 415 -21.49 3.39 12.55
C GLU A 415 -21.18 4.12 13.87
N THR A 416 -20.65 3.40 14.86
CA THR A 416 -20.18 3.98 16.14
C THR A 416 -18.87 4.76 16.01
N GLY A 417 -18.18 4.67 14.87
CA GLY A 417 -16.89 5.30 14.61
C GLY A 417 -15.68 4.44 14.96
N ASP A 418 -15.88 3.21 15.46
CA ASP A 418 -14.81 2.26 15.76
C ASP A 418 -14.21 1.69 14.48
N TYR A 419 -12.93 1.32 14.55
CA TYR A 419 -12.21 0.75 13.41
C TYR A 419 -12.02 -0.75 13.62
N ILE A 420 -12.35 -1.53 12.60
CA ILE A 420 -12.17 -2.99 12.55
C ILE A 420 -11.11 -3.30 11.50
N LEU A 421 -10.12 -4.10 11.89
CA LEU A 421 -9.08 -4.58 10.99
C LEU A 421 -9.50 -5.90 10.34
N GLY A 422 -9.56 -5.87 9.01
CA GLY A 422 -9.82 -7.04 8.19
C GLY A 422 -11.23 -7.64 8.34
N THR A 423 -11.75 -8.14 7.24
CA THR A 423 -12.83 -9.13 7.21
C THR A 423 -12.62 -9.98 5.97
N GLU A 424 -12.38 -11.28 6.11
CA GLU A 424 -12.51 -12.22 4.98
C GLU A 424 -13.98 -12.49 4.63
N ASP A 425 -14.89 -12.16 5.56
CA ASP A 425 -16.29 -12.51 5.45
C ASP A 425 -17.17 -11.27 5.26
N GLU A 426 -17.65 -11.06 4.03
CA GLU A 426 -18.64 -10.02 3.71
C GLU A 426 -19.99 -10.24 4.44
N HIS A 427 -20.24 -11.41 5.02
CA HIS A 427 -21.43 -11.64 5.84
C HIS A 427 -21.36 -10.94 7.21
N LEU A 428 -20.18 -10.79 7.81
CA LEU A 428 -20.01 -10.04 9.08
C LEU A 428 -20.22 -8.53 8.90
N LEU A 429 -19.96 -8.00 7.70
CA LEU A 429 -20.34 -6.63 7.35
C LEU A 429 -21.85 -6.43 7.52
N LYS A 430 -22.69 -7.42 7.19
CA LYS A 430 -24.13 -7.32 7.43
C LYS A 430 -24.51 -7.45 8.91
N THR A 431 -23.90 -8.36 9.66
CA THR A 431 -24.27 -8.57 11.08
C THR A 431 -23.89 -7.37 11.96
N VAL A 432 -22.78 -6.68 11.67
CA VAL A 432 -22.42 -5.42 12.35
C VAL A 432 -23.32 -4.26 11.92
N ILE A 433 -23.95 -4.34 10.73
CA ILE A 433 -24.89 -3.33 10.18
C ILE A 433 -26.34 -3.56 10.65
N THR A 434 -26.72 -4.77 11.03
CA THR A 434 -28.14 -5.10 11.38
C THR A 434 -28.38 -5.44 12.85
N SER A 435 -27.35 -5.38 13.70
CA SER A 435 -27.46 -5.68 15.14
C SER A 435 -27.35 -4.42 16.01
N GLY A 436 -28.07 -3.37 15.63
CA GLY A 436 -28.27 -2.13 16.38
C GLY A 436 -29.73 -1.72 16.32
#